data_AF-A0AAJ3PRW0-F1
#
_entry.id   AF-A0AAJ3PRW0-F1
#
_cell.length_a   1.000
_cell.length_b   1.000
_cell.length_c   1.000
_cell.angle_alpha   90.00
_cell.angle_beta   90.00
_cell.angle_gamma   90.00
#
_symmetry.space_group_name_H-M   'P 1'
#
loop_
_entity.id
_entity.type
_entity.pdbx_description
1 polymer ?
#
loop_
_entity_poly.entity_id
_entity_poly.type
_entity_poly.pdbx_seq_one_letter_code
_entity_poly.pdbx_strand_id
1 'polypeptide(L)'
;MVGSQTQPDRARQAQVADRVAAKVADVLKADATFESGSVALSARIAGAAAAAIVDLPISARRELSKRQGELARRIRGLVETFGDAPTGGKIALEIPTAVESSGGEGLGKIVTAEEGERLLGELAVTRKLEDWAGPVAGASELQRDFGIARSTLNRWQHAGEVIALLKGTRKHVYPVEQFIDGRPAKGIGTISALVSNQRVAWLWLSQSNPILGGRRPIGLLKQDRADEVVDAAQTYFAAQ
;
A
#
# COMPACT_ATOMS: atom_id res chain seq x y z
N MET A 1 35.79 25.65 13.16
CA MET A 1 35.08 26.40 14.22
C MET A 1 33.61 26.54 13.84
N VAL A 2 32.75 25.58 14.23
CA VAL A 2 31.28 25.69 14.17
C VAL A 2 30.76 24.87 15.35
N GLY A 3 30.57 25.48 16.52
CA GLY A 3 30.24 24.72 17.73
C GLY A 3 29.59 25.49 18.88
N SER A 4 29.18 26.76 18.67
CA SER A 4 28.69 27.59 19.79
C SER A 4 27.32 28.25 19.56
N GLN A 5 26.67 28.04 18.40
CA GLN A 5 25.35 28.64 18.11
C GLN A 5 24.15 27.74 18.45
N THR A 6 24.34 26.43 18.63
CA THR A 6 23.22 25.47 18.83
C THR A 6 22.61 25.49 20.25
N GLN A 7 23.35 26.00 21.23
CA GLN A 7 22.97 25.97 22.65
C GLN A 7 22.04 27.11 23.11
N PRO A 8 22.22 28.38 22.67
CA PRO A 8 21.29 29.46 23.04
C PRO A 8 19.89 29.30 22.41
N ASP A 9 19.81 28.76 21.18
CA ASP A 9 18.54 28.58 20.48
C ASP A 9 17.65 27.53 21.16
N ARG A 10 18.23 26.41 21.61
CA ARG A 10 17.50 25.38 22.36
C ARG A 10 16.96 25.87 23.70
N ALA A 11 17.71 26.72 24.41
CA ALA A 11 17.28 27.29 25.68
C ALA A 11 16.10 28.27 25.48
N ARG A 12 16.15 29.08 24.43
CA ARG A 12 15.06 29.99 24.04
C ARG A 12 13.81 29.21 23.60
N GLN A 13 13.99 28.12 22.84
CA GLN A 13 12.90 27.24 22.39
C GLN A 13 12.20 26.58 23.57
N ALA A 14 12.95 26.03 24.53
CA ALA A 14 12.41 25.44 25.75
C ALA A 14 11.60 26.48 26.56
N GLN A 15 12.12 27.70 26.70
CA GLN A 15 11.43 28.77 27.43
C GLN A 15 10.11 29.20 26.76
N VAL A 16 10.04 29.23 25.42
CA VAL A 16 8.80 29.51 24.69
C VAL A 16 7.80 28.36 24.85
N ALA A 17 8.28 27.12 24.72
CA ALA A 17 7.44 25.94 24.87
C ALA A 17 6.79 25.87 26.26
N ASP A 18 7.57 26.10 27.33
CA ASP A 18 7.10 26.01 28.71
C ASP A 18 6.09 27.11 29.04
N ARG A 19 6.31 28.35 28.56
CA ARG A 19 5.37 29.47 28.79
C ARG A 19 4.03 29.23 28.09
N VAL A 20 4.06 28.74 26.86
CA VAL A 20 2.85 28.45 26.09
C VAL A 20 2.12 27.24 26.69
N ALA A 21 2.84 26.19 27.07
CA ALA A 21 2.25 25.03 27.73
C ALA A 21 1.56 25.40 29.04
N ALA A 22 2.21 26.19 29.91
CA ALA A 22 1.60 26.64 31.16
C ALA A 22 0.30 27.42 30.92
N LYS A 23 0.30 28.34 29.95
CA LYS A 23 -0.88 29.15 29.64
C LYS A 23 -2.03 28.32 29.06
N VAL A 24 -1.72 27.36 28.20
CA VAL A 24 -2.72 26.46 27.60
C VAL A 24 -3.27 25.49 28.65
N ALA A 25 -2.43 24.97 29.55
CA ALA A 25 -2.87 24.11 30.65
C ALA A 25 -3.88 24.82 31.54
N ASP A 26 -3.63 26.08 31.91
CA ASP A 26 -4.54 26.85 32.76
C ASP A 26 -5.90 27.10 32.09
N VAL A 27 -5.92 27.33 30.77
CA VAL A 27 -7.16 27.49 30.00
C VAL A 27 -7.93 26.17 29.90
N LEU A 28 -7.24 25.06 29.62
CA LEU A 28 -7.87 23.75 29.45
C LEU A 28 -8.38 23.15 30.78
N LYS A 29 -7.78 23.49 31.92
CA LYS A 29 -8.31 23.11 33.26
C LYS A 29 -9.68 23.70 33.56
N ALA A 30 -10.04 24.82 32.91
CA ALA A 30 -11.35 25.44 33.09
C ALA A 30 -12.46 24.77 32.27
N ASP A 31 -12.12 23.86 31.36
CA ASP A 31 -13.06 23.13 30.51
C ASP A 31 -13.28 21.70 31.05
N ALA A 32 -14.53 21.37 31.37
CA ALA A 32 -14.91 20.07 31.95
C ALA A 32 -14.73 18.88 31.00
N THR A 33 -14.47 19.13 29.71
CA THR A 33 -14.28 18.06 28.71
C THR A 33 -12.88 17.44 28.74
N PHE A 34 -11.89 18.05 29.42
CA PHE A 34 -10.52 17.55 29.46
C PHE A 34 -10.20 16.86 30.78
N GLU A 35 -9.83 15.59 30.72
CA GLU A 35 -9.21 14.89 31.86
C GLU A 35 -7.82 15.46 32.17
N SER A 36 -7.38 15.37 33.43
CA SER A 36 -6.10 15.94 33.89
C SER A 36 -4.89 15.46 33.07
N GLY A 37 -4.89 14.21 32.60
CA GLY A 37 -3.86 13.66 31.71
C GLY A 37 -3.88 14.29 30.31
N SER A 38 -5.07 14.50 29.76
CA SER A 38 -5.29 15.14 28.45
C SER A 38 -4.89 16.62 28.48
N VAL A 39 -5.14 17.33 29.58
CA VAL A 39 -4.71 18.73 29.76
C VAL A 39 -3.19 18.87 29.64
N ALA A 40 -2.43 18.04 30.36
CA ALA A 40 -0.98 18.10 30.35
C ALA A 40 -0.40 17.76 28.96
N LEU A 41 -0.99 16.77 28.28
CA LEU A 41 -0.60 16.40 26.92
C LEU A 41 -0.87 17.52 25.92
N SER A 42 -2.09 18.05 25.89
CA SER A 42 -2.49 19.14 25.00
C SER A 42 -1.65 20.40 25.21
N ALA A 43 -1.36 20.75 26.47
CA ALA A 43 -0.47 21.85 26.83
C ALA A 43 0.94 21.68 26.26
N ARG A 44 1.54 20.48 26.42
CA ARG A 44 2.88 20.19 25.90
C ARG A 44 2.93 20.24 24.38
N ILE A 45 1.92 19.71 23.70
CA ILE A 45 1.84 19.75 22.22
C ILE A 45 1.75 21.21 21.74
N ALA A 46 0.89 22.02 22.37
CA ALA A 46 0.75 23.44 22.03
C ALA A 46 2.05 24.21 22.26
N GLY A 47 2.77 23.93 23.35
CA GLY A 47 4.08 24.52 23.63
C GLY A 47 5.14 24.15 22.59
N ALA A 48 5.25 22.87 22.25
CA ALA A 48 6.19 22.40 21.23
C ALA A 48 5.90 22.99 19.84
N ALA A 49 4.61 23.07 19.46
CA ALA A 49 4.21 23.68 18.20
C ALA A 49 4.57 25.17 18.15
N ALA A 50 4.34 25.91 19.23
CA ALA A 50 4.69 27.32 19.31
C ALA A 50 6.21 27.56 19.21
N ALA A 51 7.02 26.73 19.88
CA ALA A 51 8.48 26.81 19.77
C ALA A 51 8.94 26.55 18.33
N ALA A 52 8.42 25.51 17.67
CA ALA A 52 8.74 25.20 16.29
C ALA A 52 8.39 26.35 15.32
N ILE A 53 7.25 27.02 15.52
CA ILE A 53 6.85 28.17 14.70
C ILE A 53 7.80 29.36 14.90
N VAL A 54 8.34 29.55 16.10
CA VAL A 54 9.28 30.64 16.42
C VAL A 54 10.64 30.48 15.74
N ASP A 55 11.02 29.28 15.31
CA ASP A 55 12.26 29.05 14.57
C ASP A 55 12.09 29.17 13.05
N LEU A 56 10.86 29.20 12.55
CA LEU A 56 10.62 29.26 11.12
C LEU A 56 10.98 30.65 10.54
N PRO A 57 11.50 30.70 9.30
CA PRO A 57 11.65 31.95 8.56
C PRO A 57 10.31 32.71 8.43
N ILE A 58 10.36 34.04 8.41
CA ILE A 58 9.16 34.89 8.32
C ILE A 58 8.31 34.56 7.09
N SER A 59 8.94 34.20 5.96
CA SER A 59 8.27 33.74 4.75
C SER A 59 7.48 32.44 4.97
N ALA A 60 8.05 31.47 5.69
CA ALA A 60 7.39 30.22 6.04
C ALA A 60 6.21 30.44 7.00
N ARG A 61 6.34 31.34 7.99
CA ARG A 61 5.23 31.70 8.89
C ARG A 61 4.06 32.33 8.14
N ARG A 62 4.34 33.20 7.16
CA ARG A 62 3.31 33.83 6.31
C ARG A 62 2.59 32.81 5.45
N GLU A 63 3.30 31.84 4.88
CA GLU A 63 2.69 30.79 4.07
C GLU A 63 1.84 29.82 4.91
N LEU A 64 2.32 29.45 6.10
CA LEU A 64 1.52 28.70 7.08
C LEU A 64 0.24 29.44 7.47
N SER A 65 0.30 30.76 7.61
CA SER A 65 -0.86 31.60 7.91
C SER A 65 -1.89 31.63 6.78
N LYS A 66 -1.47 31.50 5.51
CA LYS A 66 -2.40 31.40 4.37
C LYS A 66 -3.10 30.04 4.27
N ARG A 67 -2.49 28.98 4.83
CA ARG A 67 -2.95 27.59 4.72
C ARG A 67 -3.50 27.01 6.03
N GLN A 68 -4.01 27.85 6.93
CA GLN A 68 -4.47 27.46 8.27
C GLN A 68 -5.46 26.27 8.26
N GLY A 69 -6.42 26.26 7.33
CA GLY A 69 -7.40 25.16 7.23
C GLY A 69 -6.83 23.84 6.73
N GLU A 70 -5.75 23.86 5.95
CA GLU A 70 -5.03 22.65 5.55
C GLU A 70 -4.14 22.15 6.70
N LEU A 71 -3.46 23.06 7.40
CA LEU A 71 -2.64 22.76 8.56
C LEU A 71 -3.45 22.08 9.67
N ALA A 72 -4.63 22.61 10.00
CA ALA A 72 -5.52 22.02 11.01
C ALA A 72 -5.95 20.58 10.66
N ARG A 73 -6.27 20.32 9.38
CA ARG A 73 -6.62 18.97 8.90
C ARG A 73 -5.44 18.01 9.00
N ARG A 74 -4.24 18.44 8.62
CA ARG A 74 -3.03 17.62 8.70
C ARG A 74 -2.63 17.31 10.15
N ILE A 75 -2.77 18.27 11.06
CA ILE A 75 -2.51 18.06 12.50
C ILE A 75 -3.47 17.01 13.07
N ARG A 76 -4.77 17.08 12.72
CA ARG A 76 -5.76 16.07 13.14
C ARG A 76 -5.38 14.67 12.69
N GLY A 77 -5.10 14.49 11.39
CA GLY A 77 -4.71 13.18 10.86
C GLY A 77 -3.43 12.63 11.49
N LEU A 78 -2.47 13.51 11.81
CA LEU A 78 -1.26 13.12 12.53
C LEU A 78 -1.57 12.61 13.94
N VAL A 79 -2.43 13.31 14.69
CA VAL A 79 -2.85 12.89 16.04
C VAL A 79 -3.60 11.55 15.99
N GLU A 80 -4.50 11.36 15.02
CA GLU A 80 -5.22 10.09 14.81
C GLU A 80 -4.25 8.94 14.48
N THR A 81 -3.21 9.21 13.68
CA THR A 81 -2.16 8.22 13.36
C THR A 81 -1.38 7.76 14.63
N PHE A 82 -1.21 8.66 15.60
CA PHE A 82 -0.60 8.30 16.90
C PHE A 82 -1.61 7.67 17.88
N GLY A 83 -2.91 7.88 17.68
CA GLY A 83 -3.99 7.32 18.50
C GLY A 83 -4.41 5.90 18.09
N ASP A 84 -4.29 5.56 16.81
CA ASP A 84 -4.60 4.23 16.25
C ASP A 84 -3.48 3.19 16.45
N ALA A 85 -2.43 3.52 17.22
CA ALA A 85 -1.47 2.52 17.65
C ALA A 85 -2.20 1.51 18.56
N PRO A 86 -2.23 0.21 18.23
CA PRO A 86 -2.84 -0.77 19.11
C PRO A 86 -2.14 -0.69 20.47
N THR A 87 -2.93 -0.60 21.55
CA THR A 87 -2.49 -0.67 22.95
C THR A 87 -1.97 -2.07 23.31
N GLY A 88 -1.16 -2.66 22.43
CA GLY A 88 -0.22 -3.72 22.77
C GLY A 88 1.09 -3.03 23.07
N GLY A 89 1.49 -3.02 24.35
CA GLY A 89 2.87 -2.67 24.71
C GLY A 89 3.82 -3.39 23.76
N LYS A 90 4.72 -2.65 23.13
CA LYS A 90 5.78 -3.24 22.33
C LYS A 90 6.42 -4.32 23.19
N ILE A 91 6.29 -5.58 22.79
CA ILE A 91 7.07 -6.65 23.41
C ILE A 91 8.52 -6.21 23.23
N ALA A 92 9.20 -5.92 24.33
CA ALA A 92 10.64 -5.70 24.31
C ALA A 92 11.26 -7.04 23.90
N LEU A 93 11.52 -7.19 22.61
CA LEU A 93 12.35 -8.26 22.11
C LEU A 93 13.76 -7.94 22.61
N GLU A 94 14.25 -8.73 23.56
CA GLU A 94 15.68 -8.79 23.83
C GLU A 94 16.35 -9.26 22.53
N ILE A 95 16.88 -8.31 21.76
CA ILE A 95 17.64 -8.61 20.55
C ILE A 95 18.95 -9.22 21.04
N PRO A 96 19.20 -10.53 20.83
CA PRO A 96 20.44 -11.13 21.27
C PRO A 96 21.60 -10.42 20.56
N THR A 97 22.64 -10.05 21.31
CA THR A 97 23.85 -9.40 20.77
C THR A 97 24.53 -10.25 19.69
N ALA A 98 24.24 -11.56 19.68
CA ALA A 98 24.60 -12.49 18.62
C ALA A 98 23.37 -12.80 17.76
N VAL A 99 23.30 -12.17 16.60
CA VAL A 99 22.36 -12.55 15.55
C VAL A 99 22.93 -13.79 14.86
N GLU A 100 22.35 -14.97 15.11
CA GLU A 100 22.56 -16.09 14.20
C GLU A 100 21.91 -15.70 12.88
N SER A 101 22.75 -15.39 11.90
CA SER A 101 22.32 -15.11 10.54
C SER A 101 21.77 -16.41 9.96
N SER A 102 20.47 -16.67 10.13
CA SER A 102 19.80 -17.77 9.46
C SER A 102 19.78 -17.45 7.96
N GLY A 103 20.69 -18.06 7.20
CA GLY A 103 20.72 -17.96 5.74
C GLY A 103 19.54 -18.66 5.05
N GLY A 104 18.57 -19.19 5.81
CA GLY A 104 17.69 -20.26 5.35
C GLY A 104 18.49 -21.51 4.95
N GLU A 105 17.80 -22.61 4.63
CA GLU A 105 18.46 -23.78 4.00
C GLU A 105 18.93 -23.49 2.55
N GLY A 106 18.72 -22.27 2.05
CA GLY A 106 18.85 -21.94 0.64
C GLY A 106 17.70 -22.52 -0.19
N LEU A 107 17.82 -22.47 -1.51
CA LEU A 107 16.83 -23.06 -2.45
C LEU A 107 16.94 -24.59 -2.54
N GLY A 108 17.74 -25.21 -1.69
CA GLY A 108 18.08 -26.63 -1.77
C GLY A 108 18.93 -26.97 -3.00
N LYS A 109 18.97 -28.25 -3.35
CA LYS A 109 19.70 -28.75 -4.52
C LYS A 109 18.96 -28.35 -5.80
N ILE A 110 19.66 -27.70 -6.72
CA ILE A 110 19.13 -27.42 -8.07
C ILE A 110 18.91 -28.77 -8.77
N VAL A 111 17.66 -29.05 -9.14
CA VAL A 111 17.25 -30.24 -9.91
C VAL A 111 17.20 -29.92 -11.41
N THR A 112 17.22 -30.96 -12.24
CA THR A 112 16.99 -30.79 -13.68
C THR A 112 15.53 -30.37 -13.94
N ALA A 113 15.25 -29.76 -15.08
CA ALA A 113 13.89 -29.37 -15.45
C ALA A 113 12.91 -30.56 -15.44
N GLU A 114 13.35 -31.70 -15.98
CA GLU A 114 12.56 -32.94 -16.03
C GLU A 114 12.25 -33.50 -14.62
N GLU A 115 13.26 -33.53 -13.73
CA GLU A 115 13.06 -33.97 -12.35
C GLU A 115 12.21 -32.98 -11.55
N GLY A 116 12.36 -31.68 -11.81
CA GLY A 116 11.52 -30.64 -11.27
C GLY A 116 10.06 -30.81 -11.69
N GLU A 117 9.79 -31.05 -12.96
CA GLU A 117 8.44 -31.33 -13.46
C GLU A 117 7.84 -32.58 -12.83
N ARG A 118 8.63 -33.66 -12.69
CA ARG A 118 8.19 -34.90 -12.02
C ARG A 118 7.80 -34.64 -10.56
N LEU A 119 8.67 -34.01 -9.78
CA LEU A 119 8.42 -33.68 -8.38
C LEU A 119 7.24 -32.71 -8.21
N LEU A 120 7.13 -31.70 -9.09
CA LEU A 120 5.98 -30.80 -9.13
C LEU A 120 4.69 -31.56 -9.44
N GLY A 121 4.73 -32.55 -10.33
CA GLY A 121 3.60 -33.43 -10.62
C GLY A 121 3.12 -34.23 -9.41
N GLU A 122 4.06 -34.73 -8.58
CA GLU A 122 3.74 -35.47 -7.35
C GLU A 122 3.12 -34.56 -6.27
N LEU A 123 3.54 -33.29 -6.21
CA LEU A 123 3.05 -32.29 -5.24
C LEU A 123 1.81 -31.53 -5.72
N ALA A 124 1.53 -31.49 -7.03
CA ALA A 124 0.47 -30.68 -7.60
C ALA A 124 -0.91 -31.21 -7.23
N VAL A 125 -1.61 -30.47 -6.36
CA VAL A 125 -3.00 -30.75 -6.01
C VAL A 125 -3.93 -30.12 -7.06
N THR A 126 -4.86 -30.92 -7.59
CA THR A 126 -5.93 -30.40 -8.45
C THR A 126 -6.80 -29.44 -7.67
N ARG A 127 -6.84 -28.16 -8.09
CA ARG A 127 -7.70 -27.11 -7.50
C ARG A 127 -8.70 -26.60 -8.53
N LYS A 128 -9.85 -26.10 -8.07
CA LYS A 128 -10.80 -25.46 -8.98
C LYS A 128 -10.19 -24.15 -9.49
N LEU A 129 -10.59 -23.75 -10.70
CA LEU A 129 -10.08 -22.52 -11.30
C LEU A 129 -10.43 -21.30 -10.44
N GLU A 130 -11.66 -21.30 -9.93
CA GLU A 130 -12.26 -20.22 -9.15
C GLU A 130 -11.56 -20.01 -7.80
N ASP A 131 -10.96 -21.07 -7.22
CA ASP A 131 -10.30 -21.01 -5.90
C ASP A 131 -9.10 -20.04 -5.89
N TRP A 132 -8.44 -19.86 -7.03
CA TRP A 132 -7.30 -18.96 -7.17
C TRP A 132 -7.57 -17.79 -8.11
N ALA A 133 -8.43 -17.97 -9.12
CA ALA A 133 -8.75 -16.92 -10.08
C ALA A 133 -9.82 -15.94 -9.57
N GLY A 134 -10.52 -16.27 -8.48
CA GLY A 134 -11.68 -15.54 -8.02
C GLY A 134 -12.92 -15.81 -8.89
N PRO A 135 -13.96 -14.98 -8.80
CA PRO A 135 -15.17 -15.12 -9.61
C PRO A 135 -14.84 -15.05 -11.10
N VAL A 136 -15.26 -16.06 -11.86
CA VAL A 136 -15.10 -16.13 -13.31
C VAL A 136 -16.47 -16.21 -13.98
N ALA A 137 -16.60 -15.61 -15.16
CA ALA A 137 -17.81 -15.64 -15.96
C ALA A 137 -17.50 -16.12 -17.38
N GLY A 138 -18.43 -16.88 -17.96
CA GLY A 138 -18.43 -17.18 -19.38
C GLY A 138 -18.97 -16.01 -20.21
N ALA A 139 -18.78 -16.06 -21.53
CA ALA A 139 -19.25 -15.01 -22.44
C ALA A 139 -20.77 -14.74 -22.35
N SER A 140 -21.59 -15.77 -22.12
CA SER A 140 -23.05 -15.61 -21.93
C SER A 140 -23.39 -14.87 -20.64
N GLU A 141 -22.66 -15.12 -19.56
CA GLU A 141 -22.88 -14.47 -18.26
C GLU A 141 -22.42 -13.02 -18.33
N LEU A 142 -21.23 -12.76 -18.90
CA LEU A 142 -20.74 -11.40 -19.13
C LEU A 142 -21.69 -10.55 -19.99
N GLN A 143 -22.32 -11.15 -21.00
CA GLN A 143 -23.30 -10.44 -21.82
C GLN A 143 -24.56 -10.07 -21.04
N ARG A 144 -25.12 -11.00 -20.26
CA ARG A 144 -26.35 -10.76 -19.50
C ARG A 144 -26.14 -9.82 -18.32
N ASP A 145 -25.07 -10.05 -17.56
CA ASP A 145 -24.90 -9.46 -16.23
C ASP A 145 -24.08 -8.16 -16.28
N PHE A 146 -23.21 -8.01 -17.30
CA PHE A 146 -22.32 -6.85 -17.47
C PHE A 146 -22.51 -6.12 -18.80
N GLY A 147 -23.44 -6.55 -19.65
CA GLY A 147 -23.71 -5.92 -20.95
C GLY A 147 -22.58 -6.07 -21.98
N ILE A 148 -21.62 -6.97 -21.75
CA ILE A 148 -20.47 -7.15 -22.64
C ILE A 148 -20.86 -8.04 -23.82
N ALA A 149 -21.03 -7.45 -24.99
CA ALA A 149 -21.34 -8.21 -26.20
C ALA A 149 -20.26 -9.26 -26.52
N ARG A 150 -20.67 -10.45 -26.95
CA ARG A 150 -19.74 -11.55 -27.30
C ARG A 150 -18.73 -11.16 -28.38
N SER A 151 -19.15 -10.36 -29.37
CA SER A 151 -18.27 -9.85 -30.43
C SER A 151 -17.18 -8.94 -29.86
N THR A 152 -17.54 -8.06 -28.92
CA THR A 152 -16.59 -7.17 -28.22
C THR A 152 -15.61 -7.98 -27.38
N LEU A 153 -16.10 -8.95 -26.60
CA LEU A 153 -15.25 -9.83 -25.81
C LEU A 153 -14.29 -10.65 -26.68
N ASN A 154 -14.78 -11.18 -27.81
CA ASN A 154 -13.95 -11.90 -28.77
C ASN A 154 -12.86 -11.00 -29.36
N ARG A 155 -13.19 -9.76 -29.73
CA ARG A 155 -12.21 -8.77 -30.21
C ARG A 155 -11.14 -8.51 -29.14
N TRP A 156 -11.54 -8.27 -27.89
CA TRP A 156 -10.62 -8.05 -26.78
C TRP A 156 -9.70 -9.25 -26.55
N GLN A 157 -10.24 -10.46 -26.60
CA GLN A 157 -9.45 -11.67 -26.47
C GLN A 157 -8.38 -11.78 -27.56
N HIS A 158 -8.75 -11.55 -28.83
CA HIS A 158 -7.80 -11.60 -29.94
C HIS A 158 -6.75 -10.48 -29.89
N ALA A 159 -7.10 -9.33 -29.32
CA ALA A 159 -6.19 -8.21 -29.11
C ALA A 159 -5.33 -8.36 -27.84
N GLY A 160 -5.54 -9.41 -27.03
CA GLY A 160 -4.88 -9.57 -25.73
C GLY A 160 -5.30 -8.53 -24.68
N GLU A 161 -6.39 -7.78 -24.92
CA GLU A 161 -6.90 -6.74 -24.02
C GLU A 161 -7.65 -7.31 -22.79
N VAL A 162 -7.90 -8.62 -22.77
CA VAL A 162 -8.61 -9.33 -21.70
C VAL A 162 -7.91 -10.64 -21.39
N ILE A 163 -7.92 -11.01 -20.11
CA ILE A 163 -7.44 -12.29 -19.64
C ILE A 163 -8.52 -13.37 -19.78
N ALA A 164 -8.23 -14.37 -20.62
CA ALA A 164 -9.09 -15.52 -20.85
C ALA A 164 -8.43 -16.79 -20.30
N LEU A 165 -9.06 -17.43 -19.32
CA LEU A 165 -8.60 -18.66 -18.70
C LEU A 165 -9.34 -19.86 -19.27
N LEU A 166 -8.61 -20.95 -19.54
CA LEU A 166 -9.22 -22.20 -19.95
C LEU A 166 -9.86 -22.91 -18.75
N LYS A 167 -11.15 -23.21 -18.86
CA LYS A 167 -11.91 -24.10 -17.98
C LYS A 167 -12.14 -25.42 -18.70
N GLY A 168 -11.41 -26.45 -18.29
CA GLY A 168 -11.32 -27.71 -19.04
C GLY A 168 -10.45 -27.54 -20.29
N THR A 169 -10.85 -28.16 -21.40
CA THR A 169 -10.01 -28.26 -22.60
C THR A 169 -10.27 -27.19 -23.66
N ARG A 170 -11.46 -26.58 -23.70
CA ARG A 170 -11.85 -25.64 -24.78
C ARG A 170 -12.60 -24.39 -24.33
N LYS A 171 -13.23 -24.42 -23.16
CA LYS A 171 -14.10 -23.32 -22.74
C LYS A 171 -13.26 -22.22 -22.10
N HIS A 172 -13.32 -21.01 -22.65
CA HIS A 172 -12.74 -19.84 -22.00
C HIS A 172 -13.73 -19.27 -20.98
N VAL A 173 -13.18 -18.90 -19.83
CA VAL A 173 -13.84 -18.11 -18.79
C VAL A 173 -12.96 -16.93 -18.44
N TYR A 174 -13.59 -15.87 -17.96
CA TYR A 174 -12.95 -14.58 -17.77
C TYR A 174 -13.09 -14.20 -16.31
N PRO A 175 -11.99 -13.95 -15.58
CA PRO A 175 -12.07 -13.38 -14.25
C PRO A 175 -12.85 -12.07 -14.26
N VAL A 176 -13.87 -11.95 -13.42
CA VAL A 176 -14.80 -10.81 -13.43
C VAL A 176 -14.12 -9.53 -12.93
N GLU A 177 -13.19 -9.67 -11.98
CA GLU A 177 -12.50 -8.54 -11.35
C GLU A 177 -11.70 -7.66 -12.34
N GLN A 178 -11.39 -8.21 -13.52
CA GLN A 178 -10.67 -7.49 -14.56
C GLN A 178 -11.50 -6.42 -15.28
N PHE A 179 -12.82 -6.43 -15.12
CA PHE A 179 -13.72 -5.48 -15.77
C PHE A 179 -14.10 -4.33 -14.83
N ILE A 180 -14.18 -3.13 -15.40
CA ILE A 180 -14.67 -1.89 -14.80
C ILE A 180 -15.73 -1.35 -15.75
N ASP A 181 -16.96 -1.22 -15.29
CA ASP A 181 -18.09 -0.69 -16.08
C ASP A 181 -18.23 -1.36 -17.47
N GLY A 182 -18.03 -2.69 -17.50
CA GLY A 182 -18.13 -3.49 -18.72
C GLY A 182 -16.93 -3.41 -19.66
N ARG A 183 -15.80 -2.81 -19.25
CA ARG A 183 -14.56 -2.71 -20.04
C ARG A 183 -13.38 -3.32 -19.28
N PRO A 184 -12.41 -3.96 -19.95
CA PRO A 184 -11.21 -4.44 -19.28
C PRO A 184 -10.43 -3.27 -18.67
N ALA A 185 -9.86 -3.47 -17.48
CA ALA A 185 -9.02 -2.48 -16.82
C ALA A 185 -7.85 -2.10 -17.74
N LYS A 186 -7.58 -0.80 -17.83
CA LYS A 186 -6.45 -0.30 -18.64
C LYS A 186 -5.15 -0.92 -18.14
N GLY A 187 -4.25 -1.24 -19.06
CA GLY A 187 -2.98 -1.90 -18.75
C GLY A 187 -2.99 -3.42 -18.86
N ILE A 188 -4.16 -4.09 -18.84
CA ILE A 188 -4.23 -5.56 -19.03
C ILE A 188 -3.60 -5.99 -20.36
N GLY A 189 -3.83 -5.25 -21.44
CA GLY A 189 -3.20 -5.53 -22.73
C GLY A 189 -1.68 -5.48 -22.69
N THR A 190 -1.13 -4.48 -22.01
CA THR A 190 0.33 -4.32 -21.83
C THR A 190 0.91 -5.46 -21.00
N ILE A 191 0.23 -5.85 -19.90
CA ILE A 191 0.66 -6.99 -19.07
C ILE A 191 0.57 -8.30 -19.85
N SER A 192 -0.48 -8.50 -20.64
CA SER A 192 -0.64 -9.69 -21.51
C SER A 192 0.43 -9.77 -22.59
N ALA A 193 0.91 -8.63 -23.10
CA ALA A 193 2.00 -8.60 -24.07
C ALA A 193 3.36 -8.92 -23.41
N LEU A 194 3.55 -8.53 -22.14
CA LEU A 194 4.76 -8.84 -21.37
C LEU A 194 4.79 -10.30 -20.93
N VAL A 195 3.64 -10.89 -20.62
CA VAL A 195 3.50 -12.26 -20.11
C VAL A 195 2.66 -13.09 -21.06
N SER A 196 3.33 -13.87 -21.93
CA SER A 196 2.65 -14.71 -22.93
C SER A 196 1.65 -15.71 -22.33
N ASN A 197 1.84 -16.12 -21.07
CA ASN A 197 0.95 -17.05 -20.39
C ASN A 197 -0.14 -16.31 -19.59
N GLN A 198 -1.38 -16.37 -20.09
CA GLN A 198 -2.58 -15.76 -19.49
C GLN A 198 -2.85 -16.20 -18.05
N ARG A 199 -2.50 -17.45 -17.68
CA ARG A 199 -2.63 -17.95 -16.31
C ARG A 199 -1.65 -17.26 -15.37
N VAL A 200 -0.40 -17.12 -15.80
CA VAL A 200 0.67 -16.46 -15.04
C VAL A 200 0.33 -14.96 -14.89
N ALA A 201 -0.11 -14.32 -15.97
CA ALA A 201 -0.55 -12.94 -15.95
C ALA A 201 -1.67 -12.72 -14.90
N TRP A 202 -2.70 -13.58 -14.88
CA TRP A 202 -3.77 -13.46 -13.89
C TRP A 202 -3.30 -13.71 -12.46
N LEU A 203 -2.47 -14.73 -12.22
CA LEU A 203 -1.92 -15.01 -10.90
C LEU A 203 -1.16 -13.80 -10.36
N TRP A 204 -0.29 -13.22 -11.18
CA TRP A 204 0.46 -12.03 -10.80
C TRP A 204 -0.46 -10.83 -10.51
N LEU A 205 -1.46 -10.58 -11.37
CA LEU A 205 -2.43 -9.49 -11.19
C LEU A 205 -3.31 -9.65 -9.94
N SER A 206 -3.65 -10.89 -9.60
CA SER A 206 -4.59 -11.22 -8.54
C SER A 206 -3.93 -11.44 -7.17
N GLN A 207 -2.61 -11.53 -7.09
CA GLN A 207 -1.88 -11.71 -5.83
C GLN A 207 -1.32 -10.39 -5.29
N SER A 208 -1.11 -10.34 -3.97
CA SER A 208 -0.40 -9.22 -3.33
C SER A 208 1.04 -9.17 -3.82
N ASN A 209 1.46 -8.03 -4.35
CA ASN A 209 2.79 -7.85 -4.91
C ASN A 209 3.68 -7.02 -3.96
N PRO A 210 4.82 -7.54 -3.49
CA PRO A 210 5.75 -6.81 -2.63
C PRO A 210 6.28 -5.50 -3.23
N ILE A 211 6.56 -5.47 -4.53
CA ILE A 211 7.04 -4.28 -5.25
C ILE A 211 6.02 -3.14 -5.18
N LEU A 212 4.73 -3.49 -5.16
CA LEU A 212 3.61 -2.56 -5.11
C LEU A 212 3.12 -2.28 -3.68
N GLY A 213 3.95 -2.56 -2.67
CA GLY A 213 3.64 -2.35 -1.26
C GLY A 213 2.61 -3.34 -0.70
N GLY A 214 2.63 -4.59 -1.18
CA GLY A 214 1.70 -5.65 -0.78
C GLY A 214 0.29 -5.52 -1.38
N ARG A 215 0.07 -4.56 -2.28
CA ARG A 215 -1.21 -4.35 -2.97
C ARG A 215 -1.34 -5.31 -4.15
N ARG A 216 -2.58 -5.65 -4.50
CA ARG A 216 -2.91 -6.46 -5.67
C ARG A 216 -2.82 -5.58 -6.93
N PRO A 217 -2.03 -5.94 -7.96
CA PRO A 217 -1.91 -5.13 -9.17
C PRO A 217 -3.25 -4.84 -9.84
N ILE A 218 -4.18 -5.80 -9.87
CA ILE A 218 -5.52 -5.59 -10.46
C ILE A 218 -6.28 -4.46 -9.76
N GLY A 219 -6.11 -4.31 -8.44
CA GLY A 219 -6.70 -3.21 -7.69
C GLY A 219 -6.14 -1.85 -8.07
N LEU A 220 -4.84 -1.79 -8.42
CA LEU A 220 -4.20 -0.56 -8.88
C LEU A 220 -4.61 -0.21 -10.32
N LEU A 221 -4.75 -1.20 -11.21
CA LEU A 221 -5.29 -0.98 -12.56
C LEU A 221 -6.70 -0.39 -12.49
N LYS A 222 -7.51 -0.83 -11.52
CA LYS A 222 -8.85 -0.28 -11.28
C LYS A 222 -8.87 1.14 -10.73
N GLN A 223 -7.75 1.62 -10.20
CA GLN A 223 -7.56 2.99 -9.71
C GLN A 223 -6.92 3.90 -10.78
N ASP A 224 -6.88 3.46 -12.05
CA ASP A 224 -6.23 4.15 -13.18
C ASP A 224 -4.71 4.34 -12.98
N ARG A 225 -4.07 3.51 -12.13
CA ARG A 225 -2.63 3.53 -11.85
C ARG A 225 -1.89 2.49 -12.69
N ALA A 226 -2.14 2.50 -13.99
CA ALA A 226 -1.59 1.52 -14.92
C ALA A 226 -0.07 1.58 -15.03
N ASP A 227 0.51 2.79 -15.05
CA ASP A 227 1.95 2.98 -15.22
C ASP A 227 2.77 2.31 -14.11
N GLU A 228 2.35 2.46 -12.85
CA GLU A 228 3.00 1.81 -11.70
C GLU A 228 2.97 0.28 -11.81
N VAL A 229 1.85 -0.27 -12.29
CA VAL A 229 1.71 -1.72 -12.46
C VAL A 229 2.56 -2.22 -13.61
N VAL A 230 2.62 -1.48 -14.72
CA VAL A 230 3.45 -1.84 -15.88
C VAL A 230 4.93 -1.80 -15.53
N ASP A 231 5.40 -0.77 -14.82
CA ASP A 231 6.79 -0.67 -14.36
C ASP A 231 7.18 -1.80 -13.41
N ALA A 232 6.30 -2.12 -12.44
CA ALA A 232 6.50 -3.25 -11.55
C ALA A 232 6.52 -4.59 -12.31
N ALA A 233 5.68 -4.75 -13.32
CA ALA A 233 5.65 -5.96 -14.14
C ALA A 233 6.94 -6.09 -14.97
N GLN A 234 7.40 -5.02 -15.60
CA GLN A 234 8.65 -5.02 -16.35
C GLN A 234 9.83 -5.41 -15.45
N THR A 235 9.93 -4.82 -14.26
CA THR A 235 10.96 -5.18 -13.28
C THR A 235 10.87 -6.66 -12.88
N TYR A 236 9.65 -7.17 -12.64
CA TYR A 236 9.44 -8.54 -12.19
C TYR A 236 9.75 -9.59 -13.26
N PHE A 237 9.31 -9.36 -14.51
CA PHE A 237 9.44 -10.32 -15.60
C PHE A 237 10.72 -10.15 -16.43
N ALA A 238 11.41 -9.02 -16.36
CA ALA A 238 12.73 -8.87 -16.98
C ALA A 238 13.86 -9.56 -16.18
N ALA A 239 13.61 -9.89 -14.91
CA ALA A 239 14.57 -10.53 -14.02
C ALA A 239 14.52 -12.07 -14.06
N GLN A 240 13.79 -12.67 -15.02
CA GLN A 240 13.63 -14.13 -15.16
C GLN A 240 14.35 -14.69 -16.39
#